data_AF-A0A0W1SLK7-F1
#
_entry.id   AF-A0A0W1SLK7-F1
#
_cell.length_a   1.000
_cell.length_b   1.000
_cell.length_c   1.000
_cell.angle_alpha   90.00
_cell.angle_beta   90.00
_cell.angle_gamma   90.00
#
_symmetry.space_group_name_H-M   'P 1'
#
loop_
_entity.id
_entity.type
_entity.pdbx_description
1 polymer ?
#
loop_
_entity_poly.entity_id
_entity_poly.type
_entity_poly.pdbx_seq_one_letter_code
_entity_poly.pdbx_strand_id
1 'polypeptide(L)'
;MTQRPDDTDTATPPPPPPQTPTTRTPRLDEFERVDVVSDLGCDPTGDEPCVSKLQAGLADGVALEFPAGTYRFEDRLDISGHTGIALVGVGAGSVNVVPPKGFNSVLVDVGSTDRFIMRGIDIDITANDTTAGIRVLCRKWFEIDDVEFVGRGTHPDDDVVHALLAGLTEASGRGLIRNFRATKGSAIGHYKDGDGRAGISIGPWNFGTIRIEDCHLEEFGNNGIYASRTSGNVEVVGGLFRNNNVASIRISGNGSYVSGATVEVDLGSYTGPLTQLDSQFNTRGIAIEQGPADKPPGVEIRDCTIRIEETPRSKGGIYIFPTGRTVTVRNTTIQVNVDEVPAVYRSVLEPQGQYEPAEAPHWINLENVEITGRARGAAGVVLYDAPESVIRNCTIDQSGTDRDGVYLTNSVSTTIDGGSISTSRYPVVVELTNEREREACLLQFESVPELQTRGDGGAFASGSTVRIEANEYRVDGGGVVGPVECLAVNDFDPVVDGDDTLAITGTRDGNVEWLRFVAR
;
A
#
# COMPACT_ATOMS: atom_id res chain seq x y z
N MET A 1 2.89 64.45 14.48
CA MET A 1 1.50 63.96 14.55
C MET A 1 1.15 63.39 13.19
N THR A 2 1.28 62.07 13.05
CA THR A 2 0.69 61.26 11.96
C THR A 2 0.87 59.80 12.39
N GLN A 3 -0.23 59.20 12.88
CA GLN A 3 -0.31 57.78 13.24
C GLN A 3 -0.24 56.92 11.97
N ARG A 4 0.47 55.79 12.06
CA ARG A 4 0.37 54.67 11.12
C ARG A 4 -0.96 53.93 11.38
N PRO A 5 -1.65 53.41 10.35
CA PRO A 5 -2.78 52.51 10.55
C PRO A 5 -2.29 51.12 10.96
N ASP A 6 -3.00 50.52 11.92
CA ASP A 6 -2.92 49.10 12.26
C ASP A 6 -3.60 48.28 11.16
N ASP A 7 -2.83 47.44 10.46
CA ASP A 7 -3.36 46.37 9.61
C ASP A 7 -3.59 45.13 10.48
N THR A 8 -4.80 44.97 11.01
CA THR A 8 -5.29 43.69 11.54
C THR A 8 -5.76 42.83 10.38
N ASP A 9 -4.92 41.89 9.96
CA ASP A 9 -5.21 40.89 8.96
C ASP A 9 -6.16 39.82 9.53
N THR A 10 -7.47 40.04 9.38
CA THR A 10 -8.50 39.03 9.64
C THR A 10 -8.48 37.98 8.53
N ALA A 11 -7.64 36.95 8.72
CA ALA A 11 -7.68 35.74 7.89
C ALA A 11 -9.09 35.12 7.94
N THR A 12 -9.73 35.04 6.78
CA THR A 12 -11.02 34.36 6.61
C THR A 12 -10.79 32.86 6.75
N PRO A 13 -11.53 32.14 7.61
CA PRO A 13 -11.36 30.70 7.75
C PRO A 13 -11.60 30.00 6.41
N PRO A 14 -10.85 28.92 6.12
CA PRO A 14 -11.02 28.18 4.87
C PRO A 14 -12.47 27.69 4.75
N PRO A 15 -13.02 27.65 3.51
CA PRO A 15 -14.35 27.13 3.31
C PRO A 15 -14.43 25.70 3.86
N PRO A 16 -15.52 25.32 4.52
CA PRO A 16 -15.70 23.95 4.99
C PRO A 16 -15.56 22.98 3.80
N PRO A 17 -14.98 21.79 4.02
CA PRO A 17 -14.84 20.80 2.95
C PRO A 17 -16.21 20.56 2.30
N PRO A 18 -16.27 20.39 0.96
CA PRO A 18 -17.53 20.15 0.27
C PRO A 18 -18.25 18.98 0.93
N GLN A 19 -19.46 19.24 1.46
CA GLN A 19 -20.30 18.20 2.02
C GLN A 19 -20.57 17.20 0.91
N THR A 20 -19.99 16.00 1.04
CA THR A 20 -20.23 14.96 0.06
C THR A 20 -21.70 14.55 0.20
N PRO A 21 -22.51 14.59 -0.88
CA PRO A 21 -23.86 14.05 -0.81
C PRO A 21 -23.79 12.62 -0.30
N THR A 22 -24.41 12.36 0.85
CA THR A 22 -24.48 11.03 1.45
C THR A 22 -25.36 10.17 0.55
N THR A 23 -24.73 9.39 -0.34
CA THR A 23 -25.40 8.28 -1.01
C THR A 23 -25.97 7.37 0.07
N ARG A 24 -27.30 7.34 0.19
CA ARG A 24 -28.00 6.56 1.20
C ARG A 24 -27.63 5.08 1.03
N THR A 25 -27.02 4.48 2.06
CA THR A 25 -26.76 3.03 2.12
C THR A 25 -28.08 2.28 1.94
N PRO A 26 -28.23 1.46 0.89
CA PRO A 26 -29.39 0.60 0.71
C PRO A 26 -29.48 -0.41 1.85
N ARG A 27 -30.67 -0.63 2.36
CA ARG A 27 -30.93 -1.66 3.37
C ARG A 27 -31.57 -2.87 2.72
N LEU A 28 -31.23 -4.06 3.20
CA LEU A 28 -31.77 -5.31 2.66
C LEU A 28 -33.31 -5.40 2.77
N ASP A 29 -33.92 -4.69 3.72
CA ASP A 29 -35.39 -4.62 3.88
C ASP A 29 -36.11 -3.87 2.74
N GLU A 30 -35.37 -3.21 1.83
CA GLU A 30 -35.91 -2.56 0.64
C GLU A 30 -36.10 -3.52 -0.54
N PHE A 31 -35.57 -4.73 -0.44
CA PHE A 31 -35.62 -5.73 -1.51
C PHE A 31 -36.76 -6.73 -1.30
N GLU A 32 -37.41 -7.12 -2.39
CA GLU A 32 -38.31 -8.27 -2.42
C GLU A 32 -37.49 -9.56 -2.29
N ARG A 33 -37.84 -10.40 -1.33
CA ARG A 33 -37.08 -11.62 -1.01
C ARG A 33 -37.59 -12.78 -1.83
N VAL A 34 -36.66 -13.51 -2.43
CA VAL A 34 -36.92 -14.73 -3.21
C VAL A 34 -36.01 -15.82 -2.66
N ASP A 35 -36.59 -16.88 -2.11
CA ASP A 35 -35.83 -18.04 -1.64
C ASP A 35 -35.39 -18.87 -2.85
N VAL A 36 -34.08 -19.00 -3.05
CA VAL A 36 -33.55 -19.67 -4.24
C VAL A 36 -33.91 -21.15 -4.30
N VAL A 37 -34.23 -21.79 -3.17
CA VAL A 37 -34.60 -23.20 -3.10
C VAL A 37 -36.11 -23.36 -3.28
N SER A 38 -36.95 -22.73 -2.46
CA SER A 38 -38.39 -22.94 -2.52
C SER A 38 -39.05 -22.27 -3.72
N ASP A 39 -38.54 -21.12 -4.15
CA ASP A 39 -39.17 -20.31 -5.20
C ASP A 39 -38.53 -20.54 -6.57
N LEU A 40 -37.20 -20.71 -6.61
CA LEU A 40 -36.45 -20.92 -7.88
C LEU A 40 -36.03 -22.37 -8.11
N GLY A 41 -36.14 -23.24 -7.11
CA GLY A 41 -35.83 -24.67 -7.24
C GLY A 41 -34.34 -24.98 -7.33
N CYS A 42 -33.45 -24.10 -6.85
CA CYS A 42 -32.02 -24.43 -6.72
C CYS A 42 -31.81 -25.59 -5.74
N ASP A 43 -30.83 -26.42 -6.05
CA ASP A 43 -30.47 -27.57 -5.25
C ASP A 43 -29.39 -27.19 -4.21
N PRO A 44 -29.68 -27.25 -2.90
CA PRO A 44 -28.72 -26.91 -1.86
C PRO A 44 -27.76 -28.07 -1.50
N THR A 45 -27.85 -29.23 -2.16
CA THR A 45 -26.87 -30.32 -1.95
C THR A 45 -25.65 -30.20 -2.88
N GLY A 46 -25.80 -29.48 -3.99
CA GLY A 46 -24.77 -29.29 -5.02
C GLY A 46 -24.76 -30.34 -6.12
N ASP A 47 -25.78 -31.21 -6.18
CA ASP A 47 -25.88 -32.24 -7.21
C ASP A 47 -26.32 -31.62 -8.56
N GLU A 48 -27.28 -30.70 -8.51
CA GLU A 48 -27.85 -30.02 -9.68
C GLU A 48 -27.41 -28.55 -9.83
N PRO A 49 -27.28 -28.05 -11.07
CA PRO A 49 -26.93 -26.66 -11.34
C PRO A 49 -28.01 -25.65 -10.90
N CYS A 50 -27.56 -24.43 -10.58
CA CYS A 50 -28.41 -23.35 -10.05
C CYS A 50 -28.40 -22.06 -10.89
N VAL A 51 -27.39 -21.79 -11.73
CA VAL A 51 -27.23 -20.46 -12.37
C VAL A 51 -28.41 -20.11 -13.27
N SER A 52 -28.85 -21.03 -14.12
CA SER A 52 -30.02 -20.78 -14.99
C SER A 52 -31.31 -20.43 -14.21
N LYS A 53 -31.47 -20.99 -13.01
CA LYS A 53 -32.61 -20.71 -12.12
C LYS A 53 -32.48 -19.35 -11.45
N LEU A 54 -31.27 -19.00 -10.99
CA LEU A 54 -30.96 -17.67 -10.46
C LEU A 54 -31.19 -16.59 -11.50
N GLN A 55 -30.73 -16.81 -12.73
CA GLN A 55 -30.91 -15.86 -13.85
C GLN A 55 -32.38 -15.57 -14.12
N ALA A 56 -33.26 -16.59 -14.00
CA ALA A 56 -34.70 -16.42 -14.15
C ALA A 56 -35.35 -15.65 -13.00
N GLY A 57 -34.72 -15.64 -11.82
CA GLY A 57 -35.17 -14.90 -10.64
C GLY A 57 -34.66 -13.46 -10.54
N LEU A 58 -33.76 -13.03 -11.41
CA LEU A 58 -33.24 -11.66 -11.40
C LEU A 58 -34.31 -10.66 -11.85
N ALA A 59 -34.64 -9.73 -10.97
CA ALA A 59 -35.49 -8.58 -11.28
C ALA A 59 -35.12 -7.39 -10.40
N ASP A 60 -35.49 -6.18 -10.84
CA ASP A 60 -35.22 -4.95 -10.11
C ASP A 60 -35.77 -4.99 -8.68
N GLY A 61 -34.89 -4.73 -7.71
CA GLY A 61 -35.26 -4.70 -6.30
C GLY A 61 -35.40 -6.08 -5.66
N VAL A 62 -34.83 -7.13 -6.25
CA VAL A 62 -34.87 -8.50 -5.68
C VAL A 62 -33.63 -8.82 -4.85
N ALA A 63 -33.85 -9.51 -3.73
CA ALA A 63 -32.86 -10.22 -2.94
C ALA A 63 -33.05 -11.73 -3.11
N LEU A 64 -32.06 -12.39 -3.72
CA LEU A 64 -31.98 -13.84 -3.79
C LEU A 64 -31.40 -14.35 -2.46
N GLU A 65 -32.26 -14.97 -1.65
CA GLU A 65 -31.90 -15.53 -0.34
C GLU A 65 -31.49 -17.00 -0.50
N PHE A 66 -30.27 -17.32 -0.08
CA PHE A 66 -29.67 -18.64 -0.10
C PHE A 66 -29.72 -19.27 1.31
N PRO A 67 -30.59 -20.26 1.55
CA PRO A 67 -30.47 -21.09 2.75
C PRO A 67 -29.10 -21.77 2.84
N ALA A 68 -28.74 -22.23 4.04
CA ALA A 68 -27.52 -23.03 4.23
C ALA A 68 -27.48 -24.23 3.27
N GLY A 69 -26.35 -24.40 2.59
CA GLY A 69 -26.19 -25.42 1.55
C GLY A 69 -24.96 -25.21 0.67
N THR A 70 -24.81 -26.12 -0.27
CA THR A 70 -23.81 -26.09 -1.33
C THR A 70 -24.53 -25.94 -2.66
N TYR A 71 -24.23 -24.86 -3.38
CA TYR A 71 -24.89 -24.52 -4.64
C TYR A 71 -23.88 -24.63 -5.77
N ARG A 72 -24.14 -25.58 -6.68
CA ARG A 72 -23.29 -25.78 -7.84
C ARG A 72 -23.60 -24.72 -8.89
N PHE A 73 -22.60 -23.92 -9.24
CA PHE A 73 -22.64 -23.01 -10.37
C PHE A 73 -22.01 -23.71 -11.57
N GLU A 74 -22.79 -23.90 -12.62
CA GLU A 74 -22.35 -24.50 -13.88
C GLU A 74 -21.54 -23.53 -14.76
N ASP A 75 -21.73 -22.23 -14.56
CA ASP A 75 -21.10 -21.14 -15.30
C ASP A 75 -21.22 -19.84 -14.49
N ARG A 76 -20.85 -18.70 -15.10
CA ARG A 76 -21.02 -17.35 -14.57
C ARG A 76 -22.49 -16.95 -14.40
N LEU A 77 -22.81 -16.34 -13.26
CA LEU A 77 -24.04 -15.58 -13.03
C LEU A 77 -23.86 -14.13 -13.49
N ASP A 78 -24.60 -13.69 -14.51
CA ASP A 78 -24.55 -12.33 -15.06
C ASP A 78 -25.70 -11.47 -14.50
N ILE A 79 -25.33 -10.41 -13.78
CA ILE A 79 -26.26 -9.48 -13.14
C ILE A 79 -26.04 -8.10 -13.74
N SER A 80 -26.83 -7.76 -14.75
CA SER A 80 -26.64 -6.49 -15.47
C SER A 80 -27.90 -5.68 -15.73
N GLY A 81 -27.75 -4.36 -15.67
CA GLY A 81 -28.80 -3.40 -16.02
C GLY A 81 -29.89 -3.20 -14.97
N HIS A 82 -29.67 -3.61 -13.72
CA HIS A 82 -30.67 -3.53 -12.67
C HIS A 82 -30.59 -2.26 -11.82
N THR A 83 -31.72 -1.86 -11.23
CA THR A 83 -31.74 -0.76 -10.24
C THR A 83 -31.22 -1.19 -8.86
N GLY A 84 -31.38 -2.46 -8.52
CA GLY A 84 -30.86 -3.05 -7.30
C GLY A 84 -31.00 -4.57 -7.31
N ILE A 85 -29.94 -5.29 -6.94
CA ILE A 85 -29.96 -6.75 -6.72
C ILE A 85 -29.21 -7.08 -5.42
N ALA A 86 -29.65 -8.10 -4.69
CA ALA A 86 -28.93 -8.65 -3.56
C ALA A 86 -28.80 -10.18 -3.66
N LEU A 87 -27.64 -10.73 -3.28
CA LEU A 87 -27.39 -12.16 -3.05
C LEU A 87 -27.05 -12.33 -1.57
N VAL A 88 -27.85 -13.08 -0.82
CA VAL A 88 -27.71 -13.12 0.65
C VAL A 88 -27.84 -14.54 1.18
N GLY A 89 -26.82 -15.00 1.91
CA GLY A 89 -26.91 -16.21 2.73
C GLY A 89 -27.79 -15.99 3.96
N VAL A 90 -28.70 -16.93 4.23
CA VAL A 90 -29.65 -16.86 5.32
C VAL A 90 -29.65 -18.14 6.18
N GLY A 91 -29.96 -17.97 7.46
CA GLY A 91 -29.99 -19.05 8.44
C GLY A 91 -28.67 -19.20 9.22
N ALA A 92 -28.54 -20.32 9.94
CA ALA A 92 -27.45 -20.55 10.89
C ALA A 92 -26.28 -21.40 10.34
N GLY A 93 -26.32 -21.77 9.05
CA GLY A 93 -25.28 -22.59 8.40
C GLY A 93 -24.60 -21.86 7.26
N SER A 94 -23.48 -22.40 6.78
CA SER A 94 -22.70 -21.84 5.67
C SER A 94 -23.43 -21.98 4.33
N VAL A 95 -23.26 -20.99 3.45
CA VAL A 95 -23.66 -21.04 2.05
C VAL A 95 -22.41 -21.08 1.20
N ASN A 96 -22.22 -22.16 0.44
CA ASN A 96 -21.07 -22.33 -0.43
C ASN A 96 -21.51 -22.35 -1.89
N VAL A 97 -20.93 -21.48 -2.70
CA VAL A 97 -21.08 -21.52 -4.16
C VAL A 97 -19.85 -22.22 -4.76
N VAL A 98 -20.09 -23.25 -5.56
CA VAL A 98 -19.02 -24.10 -6.12
C VAL A 98 -18.98 -23.95 -7.64
N PRO A 99 -17.92 -23.39 -8.23
CA PRO A 99 -17.73 -23.33 -9.67
C PRO A 99 -17.34 -24.70 -10.26
N PRO A 100 -17.31 -24.86 -11.59
CA PRO A 100 -16.80 -26.06 -12.23
C PRO A 100 -15.34 -26.36 -11.84
N LYS A 101 -14.96 -27.63 -11.84
CA LYS A 101 -13.54 -28.01 -11.79
C LYS A 101 -12.82 -27.44 -13.02
N GLY A 102 -11.64 -26.84 -12.84
CA GLY A 102 -10.92 -26.20 -13.94
C GLY A 102 -11.37 -24.77 -14.25
N PHE A 103 -12.21 -24.16 -13.41
CA PHE A 103 -12.74 -22.83 -13.68
C PHE A 103 -11.69 -21.75 -13.45
N ASN A 104 -11.65 -20.75 -14.34
CA ASN A 104 -10.78 -19.58 -14.26
C ASN A 104 -11.44 -18.38 -14.94
N SER A 105 -12.48 -17.85 -14.32
CA SER A 105 -13.21 -16.69 -14.82
C SER A 105 -13.97 -16.00 -13.69
N VAL A 106 -14.71 -14.96 -14.03
CA VAL A 106 -15.66 -14.30 -13.12
C VAL A 106 -16.88 -15.21 -12.96
N LEU A 107 -17.17 -15.62 -11.72
CA LEU A 107 -18.30 -16.47 -11.35
C LEU A 107 -19.57 -15.66 -11.07
N VAL A 108 -19.42 -14.48 -10.44
CA VAL A 108 -20.50 -13.52 -10.21
C VAL A 108 -20.11 -12.21 -10.85
N ASP A 109 -20.86 -11.78 -11.87
CA ASP A 109 -20.50 -10.66 -12.72
C ASP A 109 -21.60 -9.60 -12.70
N VAL A 110 -21.34 -8.49 -12.00
CA VAL A 110 -22.27 -7.38 -11.84
C VAL A 110 -21.80 -6.19 -12.68
N GLY A 111 -22.63 -5.75 -13.62
CA GLY A 111 -22.32 -4.64 -14.52
C GLY A 111 -23.51 -3.73 -14.80
N SER A 112 -23.28 -2.42 -14.92
CA SER A 112 -24.35 -1.44 -15.19
C SER A 112 -25.51 -1.42 -14.17
N THR A 113 -25.30 -2.00 -12.99
CA THR A 113 -26.30 -2.08 -11.91
C THR A 113 -26.13 -0.89 -10.96
N ASP A 114 -27.23 -0.28 -10.51
CA ASP A 114 -27.19 0.90 -9.64
C ASP A 114 -26.69 0.54 -8.23
N ARG A 115 -27.19 -0.58 -7.67
CA ARG A 115 -26.94 -1.02 -6.29
C ARG A 115 -26.77 -2.54 -6.24
N PHE A 116 -25.78 -3.04 -5.51
CA PHE A 116 -25.56 -4.49 -5.34
C PHE A 116 -25.19 -4.86 -3.91
N ILE A 117 -25.77 -5.93 -3.37
CA ILE A 117 -25.36 -6.52 -2.08
C ILE A 117 -24.96 -7.98 -2.32
N MET A 118 -23.82 -8.41 -1.78
CA MET A 118 -23.50 -9.81 -1.55
C MET A 118 -23.11 -10.01 -0.09
N ARG A 119 -23.81 -10.90 0.62
CA ARG A 119 -23.51 -11.16 2.04
C ARG A 119 -23.62 -12.62 2.44
N GLY A 120 -22.65 -13.13 3.20
CA GLY A 120 -22.73 -14.45 3.86
C GLY A 120 -22.71 -15.62 2.88
N ILE A 121 -21.97 -15.49 1.77
CA ILE A 121 -21.85 -16.50 0.71
C ILE A 121 -20.39 -16.72 0.41
N ASP A 122 -19.91 -17.93 0.67
CA ASP A 122 -18.53 -18.34 0.41
C ASP A 122 -18.38 -18.91 -1.00
N ILE A 123 -17.19 -18.77 -1.57
CA ILE A 123 -16.83 -19.33 -2.87
C ILE A 123 -15.83 -20.47 -2.65
N ASP A 124 -16.26 -21.70 -2.91
CA ASP A 124 -15.42 -22.89 -2.76
C ASP A 124 -14.65 -23.17 -4.05
N ILE A 125 -13.34 -22.92 -4.01
CA ILE A 125 -12.37 -23.17 -5.08
C ILE A 125 -11.42 -24.32 -4.72
N THR A 126 -11.84 -25.27 -3.87
CA THR A 126 -10.98 -26.39 -3.42
C THR A 126 -10.67 -27.43 -4.50
N ALA A 127 -11.45 -27.45 -5.58
CA ALA A 127 -11.20 -28.34 -6.72
C ALA A 127 -9.84 -28.03 -7.37
N ASN A 128 -9.16 -29.07 -7.87
CA ASN A 128 -7.87 -28.90 -8.54
C ASN A 128 -7.99 -27.99 -9.75
N ASP A 129 -6.96 -27.16 -9.95
CA ASP A 129 -6.87 -26.21 -11.05
C ASP A 129 -8.13 -25.33 -11.13
N THR A 130 -8.70 -24.94 -9.99
CA THR A 130 -9.90 -24.11 -9.94
C THR A 130 -9.62 -22.80 -9.22
N THR A 131 -10.14 -21.72 -9.78
CA THR A 131 -10.22 -20.41 -9.16
C THR A 131 -11.52 -19.74 -9.60
N ALA A 132 -11.86 -18.59 -9.04
CA ALA A 132 -13.03 -17.82 -9.43
C ALA A 132 -12.86 -16.35 -9.04
N GLY A 133 -13.54 -15.46 -9.75
CA GLY A 133 -13.62 -14.05 -9.40
C GLY A 133 -15.05 -13.58 -9.17
N ILE A 134 -15.19 -12.52 -8.37
CA ILE A 134 -16.40 -11.71 -8.30
C ILE A 134 -16.08 -10.38 -8.97
N ARG A 135 -16.92 -9.91 -9.89
CA ARG A 135 -16.80 -8.57 -10.49
C ARG A 135 -17.99 -7.72 -10.12
N VAL A 136 -17.73 -6.55 -9.55
CA VAL A 136 -18.76 -5.59 -9.14
C VAL A 136 -18.44 -4.21 -9.69
N LEU A 137 -19.03 -3.90 -10.84
CA LEU A 137 -18.98 -2.58 -11.47
C LEU A 137 -20.36 -1.92 -11.37
N CYS A 138 -20.60 -1.27 -10.23
CA CYS A 138 -21.86 -0.60 -9.95
C CYS A 138 -21.79 0.90 -10.28
N ARG A 139 -22.96 1.53 -10.43
CA ARG A 139 -23.03 2.98 -10.62
C ARG A 139 -22.90 3.72 -9.30
N LYS A 140 -23.78 3.42 -8.34
CA LYS A 140 -23.99 4.25 -7.15
C LYS A 140 -23.54 3.59 -5.87
N TRP A 141 -23.79 2.29 -5.70
CA TRP A 141 -23.47 1.65 -4.44
C TRP A 141 -23.22 0.15 -4.57
N PHE A 142 -22.32 -0.39 -3.75
CA PHE A 142 -22.26 -1.84 -3.53
C PHE A 142 -21.80 -2.19 -2.10
N GLU A 143 -22.14 -3.39 -1.66
CA GLU A 143 -21.60 -4.03 -0.45
C GLU A 143 -21.24 -5.48 -0.72
N ILE A 144 -20.04 -5.86 -0.30
CA ILE A 144 -19.57 -7.25 -0.17
C ILE A 144 -19.22 -7.43 1.30
N ASP A 145 -19.94 -8.27 2.02
CA ASP A 145 -19.75 -8.46 3.46
C ASP A 145 -19.80 -9.94 3.83
N ASP A 146 -18.87 -10.43 4.65
CA ASP A 146 -18.84 -11.82 5.12
C ASP A 146 -18.79 -12.83 3.95
N VAL A 147 -17.67 -12.83 3.22
CA VAL A 147 -17.43 -13.68 2.04
C VAL A 147 -16.03 -14.26 2.14
N GLU A 148 -15.91 -15.59 2.16
CA GLU A 148 -14.64 -16.31 2.11
C GLU A 148 -14.43 -17.04 0.78
N PHE A 149 -13.21 -16.95 0.22
CA PHE A 149 -12.74 -17.90 -0.78
C PHE A 149 -12.11 -19.11 -0.07
N VAL A 150 -12.80 -20.25 -0.13
CA VAL A 150 -12.36 -21.50 0.48
C VAL A 150 -11.53 -22.29 -0.53
N GLY A 151 -10.24 -22.47 -0.26
CA GLY A 151 -9.32 -23.18 -1.15
C GLY A 151 -8.20 -22.28 -1.67
N ARG A 152 -7.34 -22.82 -2.53
CA ARG A 152 -6.17 -22.11 -3.06
C ARG A 152 -6.35 -21.76 -4.52
N GLY A 153 -6.35 -20.47 -4.85
CA GLY A 153 -6.64 -19.95 -6.20
C GLY A 153 -5.49 -20.07 -7.20
N THR A 154 -4.93 -21.27 -7.37
CA THR A 154 -3.92 -21.57 -8.39
C THR A 154 -4.57 -22.15 -9.65
N HIS A 155 -4.13 -21.71 -10.82
CA HIS A 155 -4.60 -22.21 -12.11
C HIS A 155 -3.41 -22.37 -13.08
N PRO A 156 -3.40 -23.36 -14.00
CA PRO A 156 -2.33 -23.54 -14.99
C PRO A 156 -2.24 -22.40 -16.01
N ASP A 157 -3.36 -21.80 -16.44
CA ASP A 157 -3.40 -20.71 -17.44
C ASP A 157 -2.53 -19.52 -17.08
N ASP A 158 -1.93 -18.86 -18.07
CA ASP A 158 -1.05 -17.71 -17.86
C ASP A 158 -1.76 -16.49 -17.23
N ASP A 159 -3.03 -16.27 -17.54
CA ASP A 159 -3.87 -15.24 -16.89
C ASP A 159 -4.78 -15.90 -15.85
N VAL A 160 -4.81 -15.36 -14.63
CA VAL A 160 -5.60 -15.89 -13.51
C VAL A 160 -6.48 -14.80 -12.95
N VAL A 161 -7.79 -15.04 -13.01
CA VAL A 161 -8.81 -14.10 -12.51
C VAL A 161 -8.50 -13.68 -11.07
N HIS A 162 -8.71 -12.41 -10.75
CA HIS A 162 -8.61 -11.88 -9.39
C HIS A 162 -9.79 -12.34 -8.52
N ALA A 163 -9.63 -12.37 -7.19
CA ALA A 163 -10.71 -12.81 -6.30
C ALA A 163 -11.90 -11.82 -6.32
N LEU A 164 -11.62 -10.53 -6.27
CA LEU A 164 -12.61 -9.46 -6.40
C LEU A 164 -12.11 -8.36 -7.33
N LEU A 165 -12.91 -8.00 -8.33
CA LEU A 165 -12.75 -6.80 -9.14
C LEU A 165 -13.87 -5.83 -8.78
N ALA A 166 -13.55 -4.65 -8.29
CA ALA A 166 -14.53 -3.70 -7.79
C ALA A 166 -14.40 -2.31 -8.43
N GLY A 167 -15.53 -1.62 -8.56
CA GLY A 167 -15.57 -0.30 -9.16
C GLY A 167 -16.90 0.42 -9.07
N LEU A 168 -16.82 1.75 -9.02
CA LEU A 168 -17.97 2.65 -9.09
C LEU A 168 -17.83 3.57 -10.29
N THR A 169 -18.83 3.59 -11.17
CA THR A 169 -18.78 4.44 -12.37
C THR A 169 -19.21 5.89 -12.11
N GLU A 170 -19.85 6.18 -10.97
CA GLU A 170 -20.19 7.55 -10.56
C GLU A 170 -19.27 8.05 -9.44
N ALA A 171 -18.85 9.31 -9.50
CA ALA A 171 -17.95 9.91 -8.50
C ALA A 171 -18.57 10.02 -7.09
N SER A 172 -19.89 10.15 -6.99
CA SER A 172 -20.65 10.11 -5.74
C SER A 172 -20.88 8.68 -5.23
N GLY A 173 -20.48 7.66 -6.01
CA GLY A 173 -20.70 6.27 -5.67
C GLY A 173 -19.97 5.85 -4.39
N ARG A 174 -20.52 4.86 -3.67
CA ARG A 174 -19.95 4.33 -2.43
C ARG A 174 -19.94 2.80 -2.41
N GLY A 175 -18.77 2.21 -2.20
CA GLY A 175 -18.59 0.76 -2.11
C GLY A 175 -18.10 0.39 -0.73
N LEU A 176 -18.63 -0.70 -0.17
CA LEU A 176 -18.14 -1.31 1.06
C LEU A 176 -17.71 -2.75 0.75
N ILE A 177 -16.48 -3.09 1.14
CA ILE A 177 -15.97 -4.46 1.16
C ILE A 177 -15.55 -4.71 2.60
N ARG A 178 -16.23 -5.64 3.28
CA ARG A 178 -15.98 -5.92 4.70
C ARG A 178 -15.92 -7.41 4.97
N ASN A 179 -15.10 -7.83 5.94
CA ASN A 179 -14.98 -9.24 6.33
C ASN A 179 -14.70 -10.18 5.13
N PHE A 180 -14.03 -9.68 4.10
CA PHE A 180 -13.69 -10.46 2.91
C PHE A 180 -12.40 -11.24 3.17
N ARG A 181 -12.43 -12.56 2.98
CA ARG A 181 -11.34 -13.46 3.37
C ARG A 181 -10.85 -14.34 2.22
N ALA A 182 -9.53 -14.38 2.06
CA ALA A 182 -8.86 -15.34 1.20
C ALA A 182 -7.44 -15.57 1.75
N THR A 183 -7.29 -16.61 2.57
CA THR A 183 -6.02 -16.91 3.28
C THR A 183 -5.06 -17.78 2.48
N LYS A 184 -5.54 -18.35 1.38
CA LYS A 184 -4.75 -19.16 0.44
C LYS A 184 -4.88 -18.55 -0.96
N GLY A 185 -4.59 -17.26 -1.08
CA GLY A 185 -4.93 -16.44 -2.25
C GLY A 185 -4.55 -17.08 -3.59
N SER A 186 -3.31 -17.52 -3.73
CA SER A 186 -2.85 -18.40 -4.81
C SER A 186 -1.53 -19.07 -4.44
N ALA A 187 -0.45 -18.81 -5.18
CA ALA A 187 0.91 -19.18 -4.81
C ALA A 187 1.78 -17.94 -4.98
N ILE A 188 2.55 -17.59 -3.96
CA ILE A 188 3.20 -16.27 -3.87
C ILE A 188 4.20 -16.00 -5.02
N GLY A 189 4.83 -17.04 -5.58
CA GLY A 189 5.73 -16.89 -6.73
C GLY A 189 5.02 -16.81 -8.08
N HIS A 190 3.69 -17.02 -8.14
CA HIS A 190 2.94 -17.08 -9.39
C HIS A 190 2.45 -15.68 -9.79
N TYR A 191 3.40 -14.79 -10.09
CA TYR A 191 3.10 -13.43 -10.56
C TYR A 191 2.63 -13.37 -12.01
N LYS A 192 3.05 -14.35 -12.83
CA LYS A 192 2.67 -14.52 -14.23
C LYS A 192 2.74 -13.23 -15.05
N ASP A 193 3.91 -12.58 -14.99
CA ASP A 193 4.21 -11.32 -15.69
C ASP A 193 3.21 -10.16 -15.45
N GLY A 194 2.44 -10.21 -14.36
CA GLY A 194 1.41 -9.23 -14.01
C GLY A 194 0.00 -9.80 -13.98
N ASP A 195 -0.21 -10.95 -14.60
CA ASP A 195 -1.52 -11.59 -14.77
C ASP A 195 -1.80 -12.66 -13.70
N GLY A 196 -0.97 -12.71 -12.65
CA GLY A 196 -1.21 -13.50 -11.46
C GLY A 196 -2.42 -13.00 -10.67
N ARG A 197 -3.04 -13.91 -9.92
CA ARG A 197 -4.22 -13.62 -9.08
C ARG A 197 -3.91 -12.61 -7.98
N ALA A 198 -4.66 -11.52 -7.94
CA ALA A 198 -4.74 -10.57 -6.83
C ALA A 198 -5.99 -10.81 -5.97
N GLY A 199 -5.97 -10.32 -4.73
CA GLY A 199 -7.12 -10.39 -3.82
C GLY A 199 -8.24 -9.45 -4.24
N ILE A 200 -8.07 -8.15 -3.99
CA ILE A 200 -9.02 -7.10 -4.39
C ILE A 200 -8.35 -6.21 -5.43
N SER A 201 -8.96 -6.07 -6.60
CA SER A 201 -8.48 -5.21 -7.69
C SER A 201 -9.46 -4.06 -7.93
N ILE A 202 -8.96 -2.84 -7.85
CA ILE A 202 -9.70 -1.59 -8.10
C ILE A 202 -8.93 -0.81 -9.16
N GLY A 203 -9.42 -0.90 -10.39
CA GLY A 203 -8.76 -0.34 -11.55
C GLY A 203 -9.19 1.08 -11.93
N PRO A 204 -8.86 1.52 -13.15
CA PRO A 204 -9.18 2.86 -13.67
C PRO A 204 -10.68 3.11 -13.89
N TRP A 205 -11.52 2.07 -13.78
CA TRP A 205 -12.98 2.16 -13.88
C TRP A 205 -13.67 2.62 -12.59
N ASN A 206 -12.92 2.85 -11.51
CA ASN A 206 -13.46 3.39 -10.27
C ASN A 206 -13.29 4.91 -10.19
N PHE A 207 -14.40 5.61 -10.04
CA PHE A 207 -14.48 7.07 -9.85
C PHE A 207 -15.03 7.45 -8.47
N GLY A 208 -15.72 6.53 -7.80
CA GLY A 208 -16.32 6.73 -6.48
C GLY A 208 -15.36 6.49 -5.32
N THR A 209 -15.91 6.23 -4.14
CA THR A 209 -15.13 5.87 -2.94
C THR A 209 -15.43 4.43 -2.54
N ILE A 210 -14.39 3.60 -2.46
CA ILE A 210 -14.50 2.21 -2.01
C ILE A 210 -13.79 2.08 -0.67
N ARG A 211 -14.51 1.61 0.34
CA ARG A 211 -13.99 1.30 1.67
C ARG A 211 -13.80 -0.21 1.81
N ILE A 212 -12.59 -0.61 2.23
CA ILE A 212 -12.17 -1.98 2.50
C ILE A 212 -11.92 -2.08 4.01
N GLU A 213 -12.76 -2.82 4.72
CA GLU A 213 -12.78 -2.86 6.19
C GLU A 213 -12.58 -4.28 6.71
N ASP A 214 -11.64 -4.48 7.63
CA ASP A 214 -11.43 -5.74 8.35
C ASP A 214 -11.33 -6.98 7.46
N CYS A 215 -10.71 -6.82 6.29
CA CYS A 215 -10.46 -7.91 5.34
C CYS A 215 -9.20 -8.70 5.71
N HIS A 216 -9.14 -9.96 5.27
CA HIS A 216 -8.01 -10.87 5.53
C HIS A 216 -7.54 -11.52 4.24
N LEU A 217 -6.42 -11.04 3.70
CA LEU A 217 -5.89 -11.47 2.41
C LEU A 217 -4.45 -11.95 2.55
N GLU A 218 -4.22 -13.21 2.22
CA GLU A 218 -2.88 -13.80 2.32
C GLU A 218 -2.50 -14.62 1.09
N GLU A 219 -1.19 -14.70 0.87
CA GLU A 219 -0.59 -15.70 -0.03
C GLU A 219 -0.94 -15.53 -1.51
N PHE A 220 -1.25 -14.31 -1.94
CA PHE A 220 -1.45 -14.00 -3.34
C PHE A 220 -0.12 -13.92 -4.11
N GLY A 221 -0.08 -14.52 -5.30
CA GLY A 221 1.00 -14.41 -6.29
C GLY A 221 1.14 -13.02 -6.92
N ASN A 222 0.11 -12.19 -6.73
CA ASN A 222 0.07 -10.78 -7.00
C ASN A 222 -0.31 -10.03 -5.71
N ASN A 223 -0.76 -8.78 -5.82
CA ASN A 223 -1.14 -7.96 -4.69
C ASN A 223 -2.28 -8.56 -3.84
N GLY A 224 -2.27 -8.27 -2.53
CA GLY A 224 -3.44 -8.46 -1.68
C GLY A 224 -4.54 -7.47 -2.09
N ILE A 225 -4.25 -6.17 -2.01
CA ILE A 225 -5.06 -5.11 -2.61
C ILE A 225 -4.27 -4.45 -3.75
N TYR A 226 -4.84 -4.46 -4.95
CA TYR A 226 -4.35 -3.74 -6.12
C TYR A 226 -5.27 -2.55 -6.44
N ALA A 227 -4.99 -1.40 -5.84
CA ALA A 227 -5.77 -0.17 -5.99
C ALA A 227 -4.90 1.02 -6.46
N SER A 228 -3.94 0.74 -7.33
CA SER A 228 -3.15 1.77 -8.03
C SER A 228 -3.92 2.32 -9.23
N ARG A 229 -3.55 3.52 -9.69
CA ARG A 229 -4.00 4.07 -10.99
C ARG A 229 -5.52 4.17 -11.12
N THR A 230 -6.19 4.38 -10.00
CA THR A 230 -7.63 4.61 -9.92
C THR A 230 -7.90 6.08 -9.62
N SER A 231 -8.86 6.69 -10.32
CA SER A 231 -9.25 8.09 -10.08
C SER A 231 -10.07 8.23 -8.80
N GLY A 232 -10.81 7.19 -8.42
CA GLY A 232 -11.61 7.16 -7.20
C GLY A 232 -10.80 6.97 -5.93
N ASN A 233 -11.46 7.17 -4.79
CA ASN A 233 -10.86 7.04 -3.46
C ASN A 233 -10.93 5.60 -2.97
N VAL A 234 -9.90 5.19 -2.25
CA VAL A 234 -9.81 3.86 -1.63
C VAL A 234 -9.42 4.02 -0.17
N GLU A 235 -10.24 3.47 0.71
CA GLU A 235 -10.08 3.59 2.16
C GLU A 235 -9.87 2.20 2.74
N VAL A 236 -8.66 1.86 3.19
CA VAL A 236 -8.38 0.58 3.84
C VAL A 236 -8.37 0.79 5.35
N VAL A 237 -9.24 0.09 6.08
CA VAL A 237 -9.37 0.21 7.53
C VAL A 237 -9.30 -1.16 8.20
N GLY A 238 -8.34 -1.30 9.11
CA GLY A 238 -8.10 -2.56 9.80
C GLY A 238 -7.62 -3.66 8.85
N GLY A 239 -7.89 -4.91 9.23
CA GLY A 239 -7.55 -6.08 8.44
C GLY A 239 -6.12 -6.58 8.58
N LEU A 240 -5.90 -7.76 8.02
CA LEU A 240 -4.62 -8.48 8.00
C LEU A 240 -4.24 -8.82 6.56
N PHE A 241 -3.05 -8.38 6.15
CA PHE A 241 -2.52 -8.62 4.81
C PHE A 241 -1.15 -9.27 4.93
N ARG A 242 -1.04 -10.56 4.61
CA ARG A 242 0.19 -11.33 4.86
C ARG A 242 0.70 -12.02 3.60
N ASN A 243 2.01 -12.01 3.39
CA ASN A 243 2.66 -12.84 2.37
C ASN A 243 2.05 -12.70 0.95
N ASN A 244 1.68 -11.48 0.59
CA ASN A 244 1.24 -11.16 -0.76
C ASN A 244 2.43 -10.68 -1.57
N ASN A 245 2.57 -11.19 -2.79
CA ASN A 245 3.61 -10.73 -3.69
C ASN A 245 3.31 -9.33 -4.22
N VAL A 246 4.34 -8.67 -4.75
CA VAL A 246 4.33 -7.28 -5.22
C VAL A 246 4.05 -6.27 -4.12
N ALA A 247 2.86 -6.23 -3.55
CA ALA A 247 2.55 -5.50 -2.33
C ALA A 247 1.31 -6.08 -1.63
N SER A 248 1.34 -6.10 -0.30
CA SER A 248 0.16 -6.44 0.50
C SER A 248 -0.98 -5.45 0.27
N ILE A 249 -0.67 -4.15 0.24
CA ILE A 249 -1.62 -3.10 -0.13
C ILE A 249 -0.93 -2.18 -1.13
N ARG A 250 -1.52 -1.96 -2.31
CA ARG A 250 -1.07 -0.95 -3.26
C ARG A 250 -2.16 0.08 -3.50
N ILE A 251 -1.85 1.37 -3.34
CA ILE A 251 -2.83 2.46 -3.34
C ILE A 251 -2.25 3.76 -3.92
N SER A 252 -3.08 4.77 -4.21
CA SER A 252 -2.61 6.06 -4.69
C SER A 252 -3.53 7.26 -4.46
N GLY A 253 -2.89 8.42 -4.34
CA GLY A 253 -3.49 9.75 -4.43
C GLY A 253 -4.28 10.21 -3.20
N ASN A 254 -4.59 11.50 -3.19
CA ASN A 254 -5.39 12.18 -2.18
C ASN A 254 -6.77 11.53 -1.98
N GLY A 255 -7.27 11.56 -0.75
CA GLY A 255 -8.55 10.92 -0.40
C GLY A 255 -8.45 9.40 -0.26
N SER A 256 -7.29 8.80 -0.53
CA SER A 256 -7.01 7.40 -0.22
C SER A 256 -6.12 7.25 1.00
N TYR A 257 -6.42 6.24 1.83
CA TYR A 257 -5.65 5.99 3.05
C TYR A 257 -5.63 4.52 3.47
N VAL A 258 -4.65 4.17 4.30
CA VAL A 258 -4.58 2.91 5.05
C VAL A 258 -4.55 3.25 6.54
N SER A 259 -5.47 2.71 7.32
CA SER A 259 -5.60 3.02 8.76
C SER A 259 -5.78 1.75 9.58
N GLY A 260 -4.96 1.52 10.60
CA GLY A 260 -5.17 0.39 11.53
C GLY A 260 -4.85 -1.00 10.96
N ALA A 261 -4.26 -1.10 9.76
CA ALA A 261 -3.99 -2.38 9.12
C ALA A 261 -2.74 -3.07 9.71
N THR A 262 -2.77 -4.41 9.76
CA THR A 262 -1.59 -5.24 10.03
C THR A 262 -1.08 -5.83 8.72
N VAL A 263 0.18 -5.56 8.40
CA VAL A 263 0.85 -6.04 7.19
C VAL A 263 2.06 -6.88 7.55
N GLU A 264 2.14 -8.10 7.04
CA GLU A 264 3.22 -9.03 7.36
C GLU A 264 3.85 -9.64 6.11
N VAL A 265 5.18 -9.68 6.07
CA VAL A 265 5.95 -10.43 5.09
C VAL A 265 6.87 -11.37 5.87
N ASP A 266 6.47 -12.63 5.92
CA ASP A 266 7.06 -13.68 6.73
C ASP A 266 6.84 -15.04 6.05
N LEU A 267 7.74 -15.39 5.13
CA LEU A 267 7.67 -16.67 4.41
C LEU A 267 7.93 -17.88 5.29
N GLY A 268 8.45 -17.70 6.52
CA GLY A 268 8.50 -18.77 7.51
C GLY A 268 7.10 -19.25 7.94
N SER A 269 6.09 -18.38 7.80
CA SER A 269 4.67 -18.67 8.06
C SER A 269 3.85 -19.03 6.81
N TYR A 270 4.45 -19.01 5.62
CA TYR A 270 3.76 -19.27 4.35
C TYR A 270 3.40 -20.75 4.19
N THR A 271 2.16 -21.02 3.76
CA THR A 271 1.58 -22.37 3.66
C THR A 271 1.40 -22.87 2.23
N GLY A 272 1.63 -22.03 1.22
CA GLY A 272 1.52 -22.38 -0.18
C GLY A 272 2.78 -23.02 -0.78
N PRO A 273 2.76 -23.35 -2.08
CA PRO A 273 3.95 -23.82 -2.77
C PRO A 273 4.93 -22.66 -3.02
N LEU A 274 6.22 -22.90 -2.78
CA LEU A 274 7.32 -21.98 -3.10
C LEU A 274 7.90 -22.33 -4.47
N THR A 275 7.15 -22.05 -5.53
CA THR A 275 7.54 -22.28 -6.93
C THR A 275 7.52 -20.97 -7.70
N GLN A 276 8.33 -20.88 -8.76
CA GLN A 276 8.45 -19.68 -9.62
C GLN A 276 8.92 -18.41 -8.87
N LEU A 277 9.69 -18.56 -7.78
CA LEU A 277 10.27 -17.42 -7.05
C LEU A 277 11.34 -16.67 -7.83
N ASP A 278 11.88 -17.30 -8.88
CA ASP A 278 12.77 -16.73 -9.88
C ASP A 278 12.04 -15.84 -10.91
N SER A 279 10.70 -15.87 -10.92
CA SER A 279 9.88 -14.87 -11.62
C SER A 279 10.00 -13.49 -10.92
N GLN A 280 9.17 -12.50 -11.29
CA GLN A 280 9.18 -11.16 -10.68
C GLN A 280 8.66 -11.16 -9.21
N PHE A 281 9.22 -11.99 -8.34
CA PHE A 281 8.99 -12.04 -6.92
C PHE A 281 9.61 -10.82 -6.24
N ASN A 282 8.78 -9.99 -5.62
CA ASN A 282 9.24 -8.77 -4.95
C ASN A 282 8.18 -8.28 -3.97
N THR A 283 8.28 -8.71 -2.72
CA THR A 283 7.30 -8.35 -1.68
C THR A 283 7.45 -6.90 -1.21
N ARG A 284 6.33 -6.27 -0.88
CA ARG A 284 6.27 -4.95 -0.23
C ARG A 284 5.15 -4.99 0.81
N GLY A 285 5.28 -4.19 1.87
CA GLY A 285 4.16 -3.98 2.78
C GLY A 285 3.07 -3.15 2.09
N ILE A 286 3.18 -1.83 2.19
CA ILE A 286 2.29 -0.87 1.54
C ILE A 286 3.03 -0.18 0.39
N ALA A 287 2.44 -0.15 -0.79
CA ALA A 287 3.01 0.46 -1.98
C ALA A 287 2.19 1.65 -2.47
N ILE A 288 2.86 2.75 -2.81
CA ILE A 288 2.26 3.95 -3.37
C ILE A 288 2.59 4.04 -4.86
N GLU A 289 1.58 3.94 -5.71
CA GLU A 289 1.76 3.92 -7.17
C GLU A 289 0.57 4.60 -7.88
N GLN A 290 0.77 5.81 -8.38
CA GLN A 290 -0.32 6.57 -9.01
C GLN A 290 -0.43 6.33 -10.52
N GLY A 291 0.70 6.07 -11.19
CA GLY A 291 0.74 5.96 -12.66
C GLY A 291 0.08 7.16 -13.34
N PRO A 292 -0.64 6.96 -14.46
CA PRO A 292 -1.23 8.05 -15.24
C PRO A 292 -2.57 8.56 -14.69
N ALA A 293 -2.99 8.12 -13.49
CA ALA A 293 -4.29 8.54 -12.95
C ALA A 293 -4.28 10.03 -12.61
N ASP A 294 -5.32 10.73 -13.09
CA ASP A 294 -5.60 12.12 -12.73
C ASP A 294 -6.16 12.18 -11.31
N LYS A 295 -5.25 12.21 -10.34
CA LYS A 295 -5.55 12.26 -8.91
C LYS A 295 -4.54 13.16 -8.20
N PRO A 296 -4.97 14.07 -7.31
CA PRO A 296 -4.03 14.88 -6.54
C PRO A 296 -3.10 13.99 -5.66
N PRO A 297 -1.90 14.45 -5.30
CA PRO A 297 -0.99 13.70 -4.44
C PRO A 297 -1.47 13.73 -2.97
N GLY A 298 -1.04 12.77 -2.15
CA GLY A 298 -1.30 12.80 -0.70
C GLY A 298 -2.01 11.56 -0.18
N VAL A 299 -1.38 10.38 -0.29
CA VAL A 299 -1.83 9.19 0.43
C VAL A 299 -1.57 9.37 1.93
N GLU A 300 -2.44 8.82 2.77
CA GLU A 300 -2.21 8.72 4.21
C GLU A 300 -2.06 7.26 4.67
N ILE A 301 -1.08 6.99 5.53
CA ILE A 301 -0.92 5.72 6.25
C ILE A 301 -0.91 6.06 7.73
N ARG A 302 -1.78 5.44 8.54
CA ARG A 302 -1.84 5.77 9.97
C ARG A 302 -2.20 4.60 10.86
N ASP A 303 -1.63 4.58 12.06
CA ASP A 303 -1.97 3.60 13.10
C ASP A 303 -1.75 2.14 12.63
N CYS A 304 -0.82 1.91 11.70
CA CYS A 304 -0.56 0.61 11.10
C CYS A 304 0.56 -0.15 11.84
N THR A 305 0.55 -1.48 11.69
CA THR A 305 1.68 -2.34 12.07
C THR A 305 2.21 -3.04 10.81
N ILE A 306 3.49 -2.86 10.51
CA ILE A 306 4.15 -3.46 9.35
C ILE A 306 5.35 -4.28 9.83
N ARG A 307 5.38 -5.58 9.52
CA ARG A 307 6.48 -6.49 9.88
C ARG A 307 7.03 -7.17 8.64
N ILE A 308 8.31 -6.93 8.34
CA ILE A 308 9.06 -7.62 7.29
C ILE A 308 10.09 -8.53 7.98
N GLU A 309 9.70 -9.79 8.18
CA GLU A 309 10.47 -10.77 8.95
C GLU A 309 11.39 -11.63 8.09
N GLU A 310 10.82 -12.31 7.10
CA GLU A 310 11.53 -13.31 6.31
C GLU A 310 10.99 -13.32 4.88
N THR A 311 11.86 -13.04 3.90
CA THR A 311 11.56 -13.13 2.47
C THR A 311 12.87 -13.07 1.68
N PRO A 312 13.00 -13.79 0.54
CA PRO A 312 14.22 -13.72 -0.27
C PRO A 312 14.40 -12.36 -0.95
N ARG A 313 13.32 -11.56 -1.08
CA ARG A 313 13.38 -10.24 -1.70
C ARG A 313 12.23 -9.34 -1.27
N SER A 314 12.56 -8.12 -0.85
CA SER A 314 11.59 -7.06 -0.59
C SER A 314 12.09 -5.69 -1.03
N LYS A 315 11.15 -4.77 -1.27
CA LYS A 315 11.41 -3.34 -1.45
C LYS A 315 11.00 -2.50 -0.23
N GLY A 316 10.62 -3.14 0.87
CA GLY A 316 10.44 -2.49 2.17
C GLY A 316 9.02 -2.53 2.72
N GLY A 317 8.89 -1.97 3.93
CA GLY A 317 7.62 -1.85 4.64
C GLY A 317 6.66 -0.90 3.94
N ILE A 318 7.13 0.30 3.57
CA ILE A 318 6.42 1.27 2.74
C ILE A 318 7.30 1.60 1.55
N TYR A 319 6.78 1.39 0.34
CA TYR A 319 7.49 1.64 -0.90
C TYR A 319 6.75 2.61 -1.80
N ILE A 320 7.42 3.66 -2.26
CA ILE A 320 6.88 4.65 -3.19
C ILE A 320 7.54 4.41 -4.53
N PHE A 321 6.72 4.05 -5.52
CA PHE A 321 7.16 3.84 -6.91
C PHE A 321 7.62 5.15 -7.55
N PRO A 322 8.35 5.11 -8.69
CA PRO A 322 8.69 6.33 -9.45
C PRO A 322 7.46 7.12 -9.90
N THR A 323 6.35 6.40 -10.14
CA THR A 323 5.04 6.97 -10.47
C THR A 323 4.20 7.30 -9.22
N GLY A 324 4.74 7.10 -8.02
CA GLY A 324 4.16 7.55 -6.75
C GLY A 324 4.57 8.98 -6.45
N ARG A 325 3.64 9.75 -5.88
CA ARG A 325 3.86 11.15 -5.48
C ARG A 325 4.13 11.21 -3.98
N THR A 326 3.25 11.84 -3.21
CA THR A 326 3.47 12.10 -1.79
C THR A 326 2.70 11.13 -0.88
N VAL A 327 3.25 10.91 0.31
CA VAL A 327 2.61 10.13 1.37
C VAL A 327 2.92 10.75 2.72
N THR A 328 1.92 10.73 3.60
CA THR A 328 2.14 10.99 5.03
C THR A 328 1.89 9.72 5.84
N VAL A 329 2.83 9.37 6.71
CA VAL A 329 2.78 8.21 7.60
C VAL A 329 2.71 8.70 9.05
N ARG A 330 1.72 8.24 9.82
CA ARG A 330 1.50 8.67 11.20
C ARG A 330 1.34 7.50 12.16
N ASN A 331 1.89 7.61 13.38
CA ASN A 331 1.63 6.66 14.48
C ASN A 331 1.77 5.19 14.08
N THR A 332 2.74 4.87 13.22
CA THR A 332 2.85 3.55 12.59
C THR A 332 4.13 2.87 13.07
N THR A 333 4.05 1.56 13.35
CA THR A 333 5.22 0.75 13.71
C THR A 333 5.66 -0.07 12.51
N ILE A 334 6.96 -0.02 12.20
CA ILE A 334 7.58 -0.77 11.10
C ILE A 334 8.78 -1.54 11.62
N GLN A 335 8.70 -2.87 11.61
CA GLN A 335 9.82 -3.75 11.95
C GLN A 335 10.40 -4.39 10.70
N VAL A 336 11.72 -4.29 10.50
CA VAL A 336 12.41 -4.90 9.36
C VAL A 336 13.60 -5.73 9.83
N ASN A 337 13.54 -7.02 9.56
CA ASN A 337 14.55 -8.00 9.94
C ASN A 337 15.27 -8.64 8.75
N VAL A 338 14.89 -8.27 7.52
CA VAL A 338 15.50 -8.74 6.28
C VAL A 338 16.62 -7.79 5.84
N ASP A 339 17.80 -8.34 5.60
CA ASP A 339 18.98 -7.59 5.19
C ASP A 339 18.77 -6.83 3.88
N GLU A 340 19.45 -5.69 3.74
CA GLU A 340 19.39 -4.77 2.59
C GLU A 340 17.99 -4.20 2.29
N VAL A 341 17.00 -4.43 3.18
CA VAL A 341 15.63 -3.95 3.03
C VAL A 341 15.37 -2.71 3.91
N PRO A 342 14.85 -1.61 3.34
CA PRO A 342 14.45 -0.42 4.08
C PRO A 342 13.05 -0.55 4.71
N ALA A 343 12.77 0.25 5.75
CA ALA A 343 11.43 0.37 6.31
C ALA A 343 10.55 1.28 5.47
N VAL A 344 11.07 2.45 5.06
CA VAL A 344 10.42 3.37 4.12
C VAL A 344 11.38 3.61 2.95
N TYR A 345 10.89 3.45 1.72
CA TYR A 345 11.70 3.61 0.52
C TYR A 345 10.96 4.33 -0.59
N ARG A 346 11.46 5.51 -0.94
CA ARG A 346 11.12 6.18 -2.19
C ARG A 346 12.18 5.86 -3.23
N SER A 347 11.80 5.24 -4.34
CA SER A 347 12.75 4.97 -5.44
C SER A 347 13.09 6.23 -6.22
N VAL A 348 14.21 6.16 -6.94
CA VAL A 348 14.64 7.12 -7.95
C VAL A 348 13.50 7.40 -8.95
N LEU A 349 13.41 8.65 -9.41
CA LEU A 349 12.48 9.06 -10.46
C LEU A 349 12.95 8.59 -11.84
N GLU A 350 12.67 7.33 -12.17
CA GLU A 350 12.96 6.73 -13.46
C GLU A 350 11.71 6.13 -14.13
N PRO A 351 11.66 6.06 -15.48
CA PRO A 351 10.53 5.45 -16.18
C PRO A 351 10.27 4.01 -15.73
N GLN A 352 9.00 3.70 -15.47
CA GLN A 352 8.53 2.37 -15.08
C GLN A 352 7.81 1.71 -16.24
N GLY A 353 8.55 0.95 -17.05
CA GLY A 353 8.01 0.34 -18.27
C GLY A 353 7.59 1.44 -19.26
N GLN A 354 6.29 1.57 -19.49
CA GLN A 354 5.72 2.60 -20.36
C GLN A 354 5.30 3.88 -19.62
N TYR A 355 5.42 3.93 -18.29
CA TYR A 355 4.96 5.06 -17.50
C TYR A 355 6.13 5.97 -17.12
N GLU A 356 5.98 7.25 -17.41
CA GLU A 356 6.91 8.28 -16.97
C GLU A 356 6.85 8.46 -15.44
N PRO A 357 7.95 8.92 -14.81
CA PRO A 357 7.94 9.29 -13.39
C PRO A 357 6.84 10.32 -13.10
N ALA A 358 6.31 10.31 -11.87
CA ALA A 358 5.26 11.24 -11.48
C ALA A 358 5.79 12.68 -11.42
N GLU A 359 4.91 13.65 -11.71
CA GLU A 359 5.20 15.06 -11.49
C GLU A 359 5.25 15.39 -9.99
N ALA A 360 6.07 16.40 -9.64
CA ALA A 360 6.15 16.95 -8.28
C ALA A 360 4.76 17.39 -7.76
N PRO A 361 4.52 17.45 -6.44
CA PRO A 361 5.47 17.21 -5.34
C PRO A 361 5.77 15.72 -5.09
N HIS A 362 6.90 15.49 -4.41
CA HIS A 362 7.48 14.17 -4.13
C HIS A 362 7.88 13.95 -2.67
N TRP A 363 7.57 14.91 -1.80
CA TRP A 363 7.88 14.84 -0.37
C TRP A 363 7.28 13.60 0.30
N ILE A 364 7.96 13.15 1.35
CA ILE A 364 7.55 12.05 2.22
C ILE A 364 7.52 12.56 3.66
N ASN A 365 6.38 12.44 4.32
CA ASN A 365 6.22 12.90 5.69
C ASN A 365 6.04 11.72 6.65
N LEU A 366 6.88 11.64 7.68
CA LEU A 366 6.81 10.67 8.76
C LEU A 366 6.59 11.42 10.08
N GLU A 367 5.53 11.08 10.80
CA GLU A 367 5.20 11.70 12.09
C GLU A 367 4.90 10.62 13.13
N ASN A 368 5.62 10.61 14.25
CA ASN A 368 5.44 9.59 15.32
C ASN A 368 5.55 8.15 14.80
N VAL A 369 6.51 7.88 13.91
CA VAL A 369 6.76 6.54 13.35
C VAL A 369 7.85 5.85 14.16
N GLU A 370 7.62 4.59 14.49
CA GLU A 370 8.61 3.72 15.14
C GLU A 370 9.16 2.72 14.11
N ILE A 371 10.47 2.78 13.87
CA ILE A 371 11.19 1.90 12.95
C ILE A 371 12.18 1.07 13.76
N THR A 372 12.01 -0.25 13.78
CA THR A 372 12.90 -1.17 14.50
C THR A 372 13.40 -2.32 13.62
N GLY A 373 14.36 -3.08 14.15
CA GLY A 373 14.70 -4.39 13.61
C GLY A 373 16.20 -4.61 13.43
N ARG A 374 16.53 -5.83 12.99
CA ARG A 374 17.91 -6.33 12.93
C ARG A 374 18.50 -6.42 11.52
N ALA A 375 17.82 -5.88 10.52
CA ALA A 375 18.29 -5.86 9.14
C ALA A 375 19.69 -5.23 9.01
N ARG A 376 20.61 -5.93 8.33
CA ARG A 376 21.96 -5.45 8.00
C ARG A 376 21.95 -4.62 6.71
N GLY A 377 22.90 -3.71 6.57
CA GLY A 377 23.07 -2.88 5.36
C GLY A 377 21.89 -1.95 5.07
N ALA A 378 21.99 -1.14 4.01
CA ALA A 378 21.00 -0.12 3.65
C ALA A 378 20.69 0.86 4.81
N ALA A 379 19.46 1.41 4.84
CA ALA A 379 18.99 2.32 5.88
C ALA A 379 17.55 2.02 6.31
N GLY A 380 17.14 2.53 7.46
CA GLY A 380 15.73 2.50 7.89
C GLY A 380 14.82 3.28 6.95
N VAL A 381 15.20 4.50 6.59
CA VAL A 381 14.50 5.37 5.65
C VAL A 381 15.43 5.69 4.49
N VAL A 382 14.97 5.48 3.26
CA VAL A 382 15.72 5.79 2.03
C VAL A 382 14.87 6.66 1.12
N LEU A 383 15.31 7.89 0.87
CA LEU A 383 14.60 8.86 0.04
C LEU A 383 15.47 9.31 -1.13
N TYR A 384 15.03 9.02 -2.35
CA TYR A 384 15.57 9.59 -3.57
C TYR A 384 14.60 10.64 -4.13
N ASP A 385 15.15 11.77 -4.59
CA ASP A 385 14.40 12.82 -5.30
C ASP A 385 13.10 13.21 -4.55
N ALA A 386 13.25 13.48 -3.24
CA ALA A 386 12.17 13.69 -2.30
C ALA A 386 12.33 15.03 -1.54
N PRO A 387 12.48 16.16 -2.24
CA PRO A 387 12.71 17.44 -1.58
C PRO A 387 11.54 17.80 -0.65
N GLU A 388 11.84 18.61 0.37
CA GLU A 388 10.85 19.12 1.33
C GLU A 388 10.15 18.02 2.16
N SER A 389 10.81 16.86 2.33
CA SER A 389 10.33 15.78 3.19
C SER A 389 10.44 16.14 4.67
N VAL A 390 9.62 15.52 5.52
CA VAL A 390 9.61 15.78 6.97
C VAL A 390 9.69 14.47 7.75
N ILE A 391 10.61 14.40 8.71
CA ILE A 391 10.73 13.31 9.68
C ILE A 391 10.59 13.91 11.07
N ARG A 392 9.40 13.79 11.67
CA ARG A 392 9.04 14.44 12.93
C ARG A 392 8.75 13.41 14.01
N ASN A 393 9.40 13.58 15.17
CA ASN A 393 9.19 12.78 16.38
C ASN A 393 9.21 11.26 16.11
N CYS A 394 10.10 10.81 15.23
CA CYS A 394 10.24 9.41 14.88
C CYS A 394 11.31 8.74 15.73
N THR A 395 11.13 7.44 16.02
CA THR A 395 12.15 6.59 16.65
C THR A 395 12.66 5.61 15.62
N ILE A 396 13.96 5.63 15.33
CA ILE A 396 14.62 4.69 14.42
C ILE A 396 15.70 3.96 15.22
N ASP A 397 15.41 2.73 15.64
CA ASP A 397 16.35 1.88 16.40
C ASP A 397 16.65 0.60 15.61
N GLN A 398 17.81 0.58 14.93
CA GLN A 398 18.20 -0.55 14.09
C GLN A 398 19.56 -1.09 14.48
N SER A 399 19.60 -2.40 14.78
CA SER A 399 20.76 -3.05 15.38
C SER A 399 21.59 -3.89 14.42
N GLY A 400 21.14 -4.08 13.18
CA GLY A 400 21.90 -4.82 12.17
C GLY A 400 23.20 -4.12 11.80
N THR A 401 24.23 -4.85 11.39
CA THR A 401 25.54 -4.28 11.01
C THR A 401 25.44 -3.43 9.75
N ASP A 402 26.29 -2.41 9.61
CA ASP A 402 26.39 -1.52 8.44
C ASP A 402 25.09 -0.79 8.08
N ARG A 403 24.22 -0.59 9.09
CA ARG A 403 22.87 -0.04 8.93
C ARG A 403 22.87 1.46 9.21
N ASP A 404 22.35 2.23 8.26
CA ASP A 404 22.08 3.66 8.46
C ASP A 404 20.65 3.90 8.99
N GLY A 405 20.40 5.08 9.55
CA GLY A 405 19.06 5.47 9.99
C GLY A 405 18.24 6.04 8.84
N VAL A 406 18.67 7.19 8.35
CA VAL A 406 18.05 7.94 7.24
C VAL A 406 19.09 8.16 6.15
N TYR A 407 18.75 7.82 4.91
CA TYR A 407 19.59 8.03 3.73
C TYR A 407 18.84 8.88 2.71
N LEU A 408 19.40 10.04 2.36
CA LEU A 408 18.80 11.04 1.49
C LEU A 408 19.67 11.22 0.25
N THR A 409 19.10 11.14 -0.94
CA THR A 409 19.76 11.51 -2.20
C THR A 409 18.91 12.54 -2.93
N ASN A 410 19.50 13.69 -3.29
CA ASN A 410 18.80 14.81 -3.96
C ASN A 410 17.45 15.16 -3.30
N SER A 411 17.39 15.08 -1.98
CA SER A 411 16.18 15.28 -1.17
C SER A 411 16.38 16.49 -0.27
N VAL A 412 16.75 17.60 -0.90
CA VAL A 412 17.05 18.89 -0.25
C VAL A 412 15.86 19.43 0.54
N SER A 413 16.16 20.27 1.52
CA SER A 413 15.20 20.88 2.44
C SER A 413 14.41 19.84 3.23
N THR A 414 14.97 18.66 3.45
CA THR A 414 14.38 17.69 4.37
C THR A 414 14.49 18.21 5.80
N THR A 415 13.40 18.17 6.54
CA THR A 415 13.34 18.58 7.95
C THR A 415 13.36 17.36 8.86
N ILE A 416 14.26 17.34 9.83
CA ILE A 416 14.21 16.43 10.97
C ILE A 416 13.81 17.24 12.21
N ASP A 417 12.70 16.87 12.83
CA ASP A 417 12.14 17.57 13.99
C ASP A 417 11.96 16.61 15.17
N GLY A 418 12.97 16.53 16.03
CA GLY A 418 12.98 15.71 17.23
C GLY A 418 13.00 14.21 16.97
N GLY A 419 12.74 13.42 18.02
CA GLY A 419 12.83 11.96 17.99
C GLY A 419 14.23 11.43 18.26
N SER A 420 14.48 10.17 17.91
CA SER A 420 15.75 9.48 18.13
C SER A 420 16.13 8.56 16.97
N ILE A 421 17.41 8.50 16.65
CA ILE A 421 17.97 7.63 15.60
C ILE A 421 19.23 6.96 16.15
N SER A 422 19.15 5.65 16.36
CA SER A 422 20.22 4.81 16.90
C SER A 422 20.52 3.67 15.95
N THR A 423 21.71 3.69 15.35
CA THR A 423 22.10 2.72 14.31
C THR A 423 23.54 2.22 14.46
N SER A 424 23.92 1.20 13.71
CA SER A 424 25.28 0.65 13.78
C SER A 424 26.30 1.41 12.92
N ARG A 425 25.84 2.17 11.90
CA ARG A 425 26.70 2.97 11.01
C ARG A 425 26.46 4.46 11.13
N TYR A 426 25.60 5.09 10.33
CA TYR A 426 25.33 6.53 10.45
C TYR A 426 23.85 6.80 10.71
N PRO A 427 23.50 7.63 11.71
CA PRO A 427 22.12 8.07 11.92
C PRO A 427 21.50 8.74 10.70
N VAL A 428 22.21 9.67 10.04
CA VAL A 428 21.73 10.35 8.83
C VAL A 428 22.84 10.44 7.82
N VAL A 429 22.54 10.13 6.56
CA VAL A 429 23.42 10.31 5.41
C VAL A 429 22.69 11.13 4.36
N VAL A 430 23.37 12.13 3.80
CA VAL A 430 22.88 12.98 2.74
C VAL A 430 23.87 12.95 1.59
N GLU A 431 23.38 12.66 0.40
CA GLU A 431 24.14 12.57 -0.85
C GLU A 431 23.55 13.54 -1.86
N LEU A 432 24.42 14.32 -2.50
CA LEU A 432 24.07 15.16 -3.64
C LEU A 432 24.81 14.68 -4.87
N THR A 433 24.05 14.32 -5.90
CA THR A 433 24.58 14.01 -7.22
C THR A 433 24.26 15.12 -8.23
N ASN A 434 23.46 16.13 -7.84
CA ASN A 434 23.03 17.23 -8.68
C ASN A 434 23.71 18.55 -8.29
N GLU A 435 24.59 19.08 -9.13
CA GLU A 435 25.32 20.32 -8.87
C GLU A 435 24.40 21.55 -8.68
N ARG A 436 23.18 21.55 -9.22
CA ARG A 436 22.23 22.67 -9.09
C ARG A 436 21.69 22.85 -7.67
N GLU A 437 21.86 21.85 -6.82
CA GLU A 437 21.36 21.84 -5.44
C GLU A 437 22.44 22.24 -4.42
N ARG A 438 23.66 22.57 -4.86
CA ARG A 438 24.77 22.94 -3.95
C ARG A 438 24.50 24.18 -3.10
N GLU A 439 23.68 25.12 -3.57
CA GLU A 439 23.27 26.30 -2.81
C GLU A 439 22.00 26.10 -1.98
N ALA A 440 21.35 24.94 -2.11
CA ALA A 440 20.12 24.64 -1.39
C ALA A 440 20.39 24.23 0.05
N CYS A 441 19.35 24.32 0.86
CA CYS A 441 19.37 23.70 2.16
C CYS A 441 19.38 22.18 2.01
N LEU A 442 20.35 21.47 2.58
CA LEU A 442 20.40 20.01 2.48
C LEU A 442 19.49 19.36 3.52
N LEU A 443 19.63 19.83 4.76
CA LEU A 443 18.96 19.26 5.92
C LEU A 443 18.67 20.36 6.95
N GLN A 444 17.46 20.35 7.49
CA GLN A 444 16.99 21.28 8.51
C GLN A 444 16.72 20.54 9.82
N PHE A 445 17.06 21.19 10.94
CA PHE A 445 16.72 20.72 12.27
C PHE A 445 15.83 21.75 12.97
N GLU A 446 14.52 21.48 13.08
CA GLU A 446 13.62 22.31 13.90
C GLU A 446 13.86 22.05 15.39
N SER A 447 13.92 20.78 15.77
CA SER A 447 14.36 20.31 17.07
C SER A 447 15.43 19.24 16.88
N VAL A 448 16.58 19.39 17.55
CA VAL A 448 17.71 18.47 17.39
C VAL A 448 17.34 17.07 17.96
N PRO A 449 17.38 15.99 17.15
CA PRO A 449 17.09 14.64 17.61
C PRO A 449 18.22 14.04 18.46
N GLU A 450 17.91 12.97 19.19
CA GLU A 450 18.94 12.11 19.80
C GLU A 450 19.57 11.22 18.72
N LEU A 451 20.83 11.45 18.37
CA LEU A 451 21.53 10.70 17.32
C LEU A 451 22.65 9.87 17.94
N GLN A 452 22.66 8.57 17.67
CA GLN A 452 23.66 7.64 18.20
C GLN A 452 24.15 6.66 17.16
N THR A 453 25.47 6.65 16.97
CA THR A 453 26.19 5.57 16.29
C THR A 453 26.67 4.55 17.34
N ARG A 454 26.23 3.29 17.22
CA ARG A 454 26.60 2.18 18.14
C ARG A 454 27.87 1.42 17.69
N GLY A 455 28.20 1.47 16.40
CA GLY A 455 29.41 0.85 15.85
C GLY A 455 30.56 1.84 15.69
N ASP A 456 31.62 1.42 14.99
CA ASP A 456 32.81 2.27 14.78
C ASP A 456 32.63 3.33 13.67
N GLY A 457 31.47 3.37 13.00
CA GLY A 457 31.26 4.19 11.79
C GLY A 457 32.08 3.65 10.61
N GLY A 458 31.47 2.77 9.81
CA GLY A 458 32.12 2.11 8.67
C GLY A 458 32.07 2.91 7.35
N ALA A 459 32.64 2.34 6.28
CA ALA A 459 32.50 2.87 4.92
C ALA A 459 31.03 2.83 4.43
N PHE A 460 30.68 3.63 3.42
CA PHE A 460 29.31 3.76 2.93
C PHE A 460 28.75 2.47 2.31
N ALA A 461 27.45 2.25 2.49
CA ALA A 461 26.68 1.26 1.75
C ALA A 461 25.31 1.86 1.37
N SER A 462 25.18 2.39 0.15
CA SER A 462 23.94 3.02 -0.31
C SER A 462 22.99 1.98 -0.91
N GLY A 463 22.09 1.48 -0.04
CA GLY A 463 20.94 0.67 -0.47
C GLY A 463 21.27 -0.62 -1.25
N SER A 464 20.26 -1.14 -1.97
CA SER A 464 20.31 -2.43 -2.67
C SER A 464 20.96 -2.40 -4.07
N THR A 465 21.45 -1.24 -4.53
CA THR A 465 21.86 -1.03 -5.93
C THR A 465 23.26 -0.46 -6.10
N VAL A 466 23.88 0.09 -5.06
CA VAL A 466 25.24 0.62 -5.16
C VAL A 466 26.07 0.18 -3.94
N ARG A 467 27.04 -0.69 -4.18
CA ARG A 467 28.12 -0.96 -3.22
C ARG A 467 29.26 -0.03 -3.57
N ILE A 468 29.54 0.95 -2.71
CA ILE A 468 30.69 1.83 -2.90
C ILE A 468 31.77 1.41 -1.91
N GLU A 469 32.92 0.99 -2.42
CA GLU A 469 34.00 0.44 -1.62
C GLU A 469 34.72 1.53 -0.81
N ALA A 470 35.22 1.17 0.39
CA ALA A 470 35.90 2.09 1.32
C ALA A 470 37.13 2.81 0.72
N ASN A 471 37.69 2.27 -0.36
CA ASN A 471 38.82 2.83 -1.09
C ASN A 471 38.43 3.91 -2.11
N GLU A 472 37.14 4.13 -2.38
CA GLU A 472 36.61 5.10 -3.36
C GLU A 472 36.35 6.49 -2.75
N TYR A 473 36.33 6.61 -1.42
CA TYR A 473 36.18 7.89 -0.72
C TYR A 473 37.37 8.20 0.20
N ARG A 474 37.52 9.47 0.59
CA ARG A 474 38.33 9.92 1.73
C ARG A 474 37.51 10.81 2.65
N VAL A 475 37.78 10.76 3.96
CA VAL A 475 37.26 11.75 4.90
C VAL A 475 38.03 13.06 4.67
N ASP A 476 37.32 14.10 4.27
CA ASP A 476 37.93 15.39 3.91
C ASP A 476 37.72 16.46 4.98
N GLY A 477 36.80 16.22 5.93
CA GLY A 477 36.55 17.08 7.08
C GLY A 477 35.56 16.48 8.06
N GLY A 478 35.50 17.08 9.25
CA GLY A 478 34.51 16.77 10.28
C GLY A 478 34.38 17.93 11.25
N GLY A 479 33.21 18.07 11.85
CA GLY A 479 32.92 19.24 12.67
C GLY A 479 31.70 19.09 13.56
N VAL A 480 31.42 20.16 14.28
CA VAL A 480 30.22 20.34 15.09
C VAL A 480 29.52 21.57 14.55
N VAL A 481 28.26 21.45 14.18
CA VAL A 481 27.44 22.62 13.86
C VAL A 481 26.45 22.83 15.00
N GLY A 482 26.28 24.08 15.41
CA GLY A 482 25.28 24.48 16.40
C GLY A 482 23.86 24.17 15.93
N PRO A 483 22.81 24.59 16.65
CA PRO A 483 21.46 24.52 16.11
C PRO A 483 21.38 25.38 14.86
N VAL A 484 21.54 24.75 13.69
CA VAL A 484 21.40 25.38 12.38
C VAL A 484 20.00 25.09 11.90
N GLU A 485 19.29 26.14 11.52
CA GLU A 485 18.03 26.01 10.81
C GLU A 485 18.24 25.30 9.45
N CYS A 486 19.47 25.32 8.93
CA CYS A 486 19.81 24.74 7.64
C CYS A 486 21.31 24.38 7.52
N LEU A 487 21.62 23.14 7.11
CA LEU A 487 22.94 22.72 6.66
C LEU A 487 23.03 22.84 5.13
N ALA A 488 23.97 23.60 4.60
CA ALA A 488 24.24 23.77 3.17
C ALA A 488 25.64 23.24 2.79
N VAL A 489 25.90 23.00 1.49
CA VAL A 489 27.23 22.56 1.02
C VAL A 489 28.33 23.55 1.40
N ASN A 490 28.01 24.84 1.40
CA ASN A 490 28.96 25.91 1.72
C ASN A 490 29.35 25.98 3.20
N ASP A 491 28.63 25.28 4.09
CA ASP A 491 29.04 25.16 5.50
C ASP A 491 30.25 24.24 5.67
N PHE A 492 30.67 23.55 4.60
CA PHE A 492 31.83 22.68 4.59
C PHE A 492 33.04 23.39 3.96
N ASP A 493 33.98 23.83 4.81
CA ASP A 493 35.26 24.43 4.39
C ASP A 493 36.39 23.38 4.46
N PRO A 494 37.12 23.10 3.35
CA PRO A 494 36.97 23.68 2.00
C PRO A 494 35.84 23.02 1.20
N VAL A 495 35.21 23.77 0.29
CA VAL A 495 34.30 23.21 -0.72
C VAL A 495 35.13 22.41 -1.73
N VAL A 496 34.80 21.14 -1.96
CA VAL A 496 35.47 20.27 -2.93
C VAL A 496 34.50 19.90 -4.05
N ASP A 497 35.01 19.90 -5.29
CA ASP A 497 34.25 19.46 -6.48
C ASP A 497 34.07 17.93 -6.46
N GLY A 498 32.85 17.44 -6.67
CA GLY A 498 32.50 16.00 -6.67
C GLY A 498 31.16 15.67 -6.02
N ASP A 499 30.84 14.37 -5.89
CA ASP A 499 29.69 13.89 -5.10
C ASP A 499 29.93 14.27 -3.63
N ASP A 500 29.05 15.12 -3.11
CA ASP A 500 29.11 15.60 -1.73
C ASP A 500 28.28 14.68 -0.85
N THR A 501 28.95 13.75 -0.16
CA THR A 501 28.30 12.87 0.82
C THR A 501 28.60 13.34 2.24
N LEU A 502 27.55 13.71 2.95
CA LEU A 502 27.55 14.11 4.35
C LEU A 502 27.02 12.96 5.21
N ALA A 503 27.73 12.62 6.29
CA ALA A 503 27.23 11.73 7.32
C ALA A 503 27.14 12.46 8.67
N ILE A 504 26.01 12.32 9.34
CA ILE A 504 25.79 12.80 10.71
C ILE A 504 26.05 11.63 11.64
N THR A 505 26.96 11.81 12.59
CA THR A 505 27.48 10.73 13.44
C THR A 505 26.87 10.69 14.83
N GLY A 506 26.36 11.83 15.32
CA GLY A 506 25.77 11.92 16.65
C GLY A 506 25.34 13.33 17.02
N THR A 507 24.76 13.47 18.21
CA THR A 507 24.45 14.76 18.83
C THR A 507 25.10 14.87 20.21
N ARG A 508 25.64 16.06 20.50
CA ARG A 508 26.32 16.36 21.77
C ARG A 508 26.01 17.78 22.24
N ASP A 509 25.48 17.89 23.46
CA ASP A 509 25.13 19.16 24.11
C ASP A 509 24.23 20.06 23.21
N GLY A 510 23.31 19.44 22.46
CA GLY A 510 22.41 20.13 21.52
C GLY A 510 23.01 20.51 20.17
N ASN A 511 24.26 20.10 19.89
CA ASN A 511 24.92 20.31 18.60
C ASN A 511 24.99 19.02 17.80
N VAL A 512 25.11 19.14 16.47
CA VAL A 512 25.19 18.01 15.53
C VAL A 512 26.64 17.77 15.13
N GLU A 513 27.11 16.53 15.29
CA GLU A 513 28.43 16.08 14.84
C GLU A 513 28.34 15.48 13.43
N TRP A 514 29.26 15.86 12.55
CA TRP A 514 29.26 15.43 11.15
C TRP A 514 30.65 15.05 10.63
N LEU A 515 30.63 14.20 9.60
CA LEU A 515 31.76 13.82 8.76
C LEU A 515 31.42 14.07 7.29
N ARG A 516 32.36 14.66 6.54
CA ARG A 516 32.25 14.82 5.09
C ARG A 516 33.18 13.86 4.39
N PHE A 517 32.64 13.25 3.34
CA PHE A 517 33.36 12.34 2.49
C PHE A 517 33.35 12.86 1.06
N VAL A 518 34.48 12.70 0.39
CA VAL A 518 34.67 13.13 -1.00
C VAL A 518 35.19 11.95 -1.80
N ALA A 519 34.58 11.72 -2.96
CA ALA A 519 35.02 10.69 -3.90
C ALA A 519 36.47 10.96 -4.33
N ARG A 520 37.25 9.89 -4.53
CA ARG A 520 38.66 10.00 -4.92
C ARG A 520 38.87 10.39 -6.38
#